data_AF-A0A920CGC7-F1
#
_entry.id   AF-A0A920CGC7-F1
#
_cell.length_a   1.000
_cell.length_b   1.000
_cell.length_c   1.000
_cell.angle_alpha   90.00
_cell.angle_beta   90.00
_cell.angle_gamma   90.00
#
_symmetry.space_group_name_H-M   'P 1'
#
loop_
_entity.id
_entity.type
_entity.pdbx_description
1 polymer ?
#
loop_
_entity_poly.entity_id
_entity_poly.type
_entity_poly.pdbx_seq_one_letter_code
_entity_poly.pdbx_strand_id
1 'polypeptide(L)'
;MKVDQALRLQLEQWYEEDEHQNIVDALEAIPVANRDYETVGQLGRAYNNVGRYEDALAQFAQVAEQGENDAAWHYRSGYSYYFLGRFEEGAQAFTKALELDPEDEHSRELLGWCQERLDRQQQNQMIREQALRQKEQTPTKPIFEGLDLSEFWDNGSYAESTYTMDPPSDALIASVEEELGYKLPASYIALMKQRNGGVPQATCFPTQISTSWADDHIAISSIMGIGRDKDESLCGNMGSRFMIEDWGYPDIGVVICDCPSAGHDVVMLDYRHCGKDGEPEVIHVDQESEYEITFLAPDFETFIRGLLSEEEYDTSMEDKANDLRKVAEGKFSPLLEELCRKAEAVDAEQLESQIRAVCTRIVGEKGHFSFHADDLSLLMYDVQFWLYTNAYPRPTREEYLEIYPKMIAFGGEFGQSGYAPAWITDWLDKRMQEGWIKKDQGTLSLTEDARKEIIARLELEAGGNAAEDEDMDVAPFKLVDQGERGMSVILPVGSYLTELFASRADEGFEGSGYDWASLAFVYLAEQMPDLQGIIRFDPEGSMFCAYSSDREAIQAFAVGFKQACENEALIRDLFSRAELD
;
A
#
# COMPACT_ATOMS: atom_id res chain seq x y z
N MET A 1 -3.51 -55.78 -8.23
CA MET A 1 -4.75 -54.98 -8.13
C MET A 1 -4.88 -54.24 -9.45
N LYS A 2 -6.08 -54.19 -10.05
CA LYS A 2 -6.38 -53.38 -11.24
C LYS A 2 -7.52 -52.44 -10.86
N VAL A 3 -7.62 -51.29 -11.52
CA VAL A 3 -8.71 -50.34 -11.27
C VAL A 3 -10.03 -50.97 -11.74
N ASP A 4 -10.86 -51.41 -10.79
CA ASP A 4 -12.21 -51.91 -11.05
C ASP A 4 -13.25 -50.78 -10.92
N GLN A 5 -14.51 -51.07 -11.26
CA GLN A 5 -15.58 -50.07 -11.25
C GLN A 5 -15.84 -49.49 -9.85
N ALA A 6 -15.65 -50.27 -8.78
CA ALA A 6 -15.83 -49.79 -7.43
C ALA A 6 -14.73 -48.78 -7.06
N LEU A 7 -13.48 -49.08 -7.42
CA LEU A 7 -12.39 -48.15 -7.22
C LEU A 7 -12.59 -46.87 -8.05
N ARG A 8 -13.03 -46.94 -9.32
CA ARG A 8 -13.28 -45.73 -10.13
C ARG A 8 -14.26 -44.77 -9.47
N LEU A 9 -15.39 -45.28 -8.99
CA LEU A 9 -16.39 -44.46 -8.29
C LEU A 9 -15.83 -43.85 -7.01
N GLN A 10 -15.00 -44.60 -6.29
CA GLN A 10 -14.36 -44.09 -5.07
C GLN A 10 -13.35 -42.98 -5.38
N LEU A 11 -12.56 -43.11 -6.45
CA LEU A 11 -11.62 -42.08 -6.90
C LEU A 11 -12.34 -40.80 -7.34
N GLU A 12 -13.50 -40.92 -7.99
CA GLU A 12 -14.36 -39.78 -8.35
C GLU A 12 -14.92 -39.10 -7.10
N GLN A 13 -15.43 -39.87 -6.13
CA GLN A 13 -15.92 -39.33 -4.87
C GLN A 13 -14.82 -38.57 -4.12
N TRP A 14 -13.64 -39.18 -3.96
CA TRP A 14 -12.50 -38.51 -3.31
C TRP A 14 -12.03 -37.27 -4.08
N TYR A 15 -12.21 -37.23 -5.39
CA TYR A 15 -11.89 -36.04 -6.16
C TYR A 15 -12.90 -34.92 -5.90
N GLU A 16 -14.19 -35.23 -5.81
CA GLU A 16 -15.26 -34.26 -5.48
C GLU A 16 -15.19 -33.77 -4.02
N GLU A 17 -14.63 -34.59 -3.11
CA GLU A 17 -14.45 -34.28 -1.70
C GLU A 17 -13.06 -33.65 -1.40
N ASP A 18 -12.26 -33.33 -2.43
CA ASP A 18 -10.88 -32.82 -2.32
C ASP A 18 -9.91 -33.73 -1.52
N GLU A 19 -10.26 -35.01 -1.37
CA GLU A 19 -9.45 -36.04 -0.70
C GLU A 19 -8.35 -36.60 -1.62
N HIS A 20 -7.55 -35.72 -2.22
CA HIS A 20 -6.57 -36.09 -3.25
C HIS A 20 -5.46 -37.02 -2.75
N GLN A 21 -5.09 -36.93 -1.47
CA GLN A 21 -4.13 -37.86 -0.88
C GLN A 21 -4.65 -39.31 -0.85
N ASN A 22 -5.96 -39.52 -0.64
CA ASN A 22 -6.56 -40.86 -0.69
C ASN A 22 -6.47 -41.45 -2.10
N ILE A 23 -6.60 -40.61 -3.14
CA ILE A 23 -6.39 -41.02 -4.53
C ILE A 23 -4.94 -41.43 -4.77
N VAL A 24 -3.97 -40.63 -4.29
CA VAL A 24 -2.54 -40.96 -4.38
C VAL A 24 -2.26 -42.31 -3.74
N ASP A 25 -2.66 -42.52 -2.48
CA ASP A 25 -2.38 -43.74 -1.73
C ASP A 25 -2.98 -44.99 -2.41
N ALA A 26 -4.23 -44.87 -2.89
CA ALA A 26 -4.93 -45.98 -3.54
C ALA A 26 -4.30 -46.36 -4.89
N LEU A 27 -3.88 -45.38 -5.68
CA LEU A 27 -3.27 -45.60 -6.99
C LEU A 27 -1.79 -46.00 -6.89
N GLU A 28 -1.06 -45.51 -5.88
CA GLU A 28 0.31 -45.97 -5.59
C GLU A 28 0.36 -47.46 -5.22
N ALA A 29 -0.66 -47.96 -4.51
CA ALA A 29 -0.78 -49.37 -4.14
C ALA A 29 -0.94 -50.32 -5.35
N ILE A 30 -1.26 -49.80 -6.53
CA ILE A 30 -1.29 -50.56 -7.77
C ILE A 30 0.16 -50.73 -8.26
N PRO A 31 0.66 -51.97 -8.45
CA PRO A 31 2.01 -52.18 -8.97
C PRO A 31 2.19 -51.48 -10.33
N VAL A 32 3.33 -50.82 -10.54
CA VAL A 32 3.64 -50.05 -11.77
C VAL A 32 3.31 -50.83 -13.05
N ALA A 33 3.64 -52.12 -13.11
CA ALA A 33 3.35 -52.99 -14.26
C ALA A 33 1.85 -53.20 -14.56
N ASN A 34 0.96 -52.81 -13.66
CA ASN A 34 -0.50 -52.90 -13.81
C ASN A 34 -1.18 -51.53 -13.97
N ARG A 35 -0.43 -50.42 -13.95
CA ARG A 35 -0.98 -49.08 -14.20
C ARG A 35 -1.08 -48.88 -15.70
N ASP A 36 -2.28 -48.59 -16.18
CA ASP A 36 -2.53 -48.19 -17.56
C ASP A 36 -2.54 -46.67 -17.71
N TYR A 37 -2.75 -46.17 -18.93
CA TYR A 37 -2.80 -44.75 -19.25
C TYR A 37 -3.74 -43.96 -18.33
N GLU A 38 -4.97 -44.47 -18.15
CA GLU A 38 -6.00 -43.84 -17.33
C GLU A 38 -5.58 -43.76 -15.87
N THR A 39 -5.04 -44.86 -15.34
CA THR A 39 -4.51 -44.93 -13.96
C THR A 39 -3.36 -43.95 -13.75
N VAL A 40 -2.42 -43.89 -14.70
CA VAL A 40 -1.28 -42.95 -14.66
C VAL A 40 -1.76 -41.50 -14.74
N GLY A 41 -2.72 -41.20 -15.61
CA GLY A 41 -3.31 -39.87 -15.74
C GLY A 41 -4.03 -39.40 -14.47
N GLN A 42 -4.78 -40.29 -13.80
CA GLN A 42 -5.44 -40.00 -12.52
C GLN A 42 -4.44 -39.82 -11.38
N LEU A 43 -3.39 -40.64 -11.32
CA LEU A 43 -2.34 -40.52 -10.31
C LEU A 43 -1.56 -39.22 -10.49
N GLY A 44 -1.16 -38.88 -11.71
CA GLY A 44 -0.48 -37.61 -12.00
C GLY A 44 -1.35 -36.39 -11.67
N ARG A 45 -2.67 -36.44 -11.95
CA ARG A 45 -3.60 -35.39 -11.50
C ARG A 45 -3.63 -35.26 -9.98
N ALA A 46 -3.71 -36.38 -9.27
CA ALA A 46 -3.75 -36.37 -7.82
C ALA A 46 -2.43 -35.84 -7.23
N TYR A 47 -1.29 -36.19 -7.81
CA TYR A 47 0.01 -35.63 -7.44
C TYR A 47 0.07 -34.12 -7.63
N ASN A 48 -0.41 -33.59 -8.76
CA ASN A 48 -0.52 -32.15 -8.96
C ASN A 48 -1.34 -31.49 -7.85
N ASN A 49 -2.51 -32.05 -7.53
CA ASN A 49 -3.38 -31.46 -6.51
C ASN A 49 -2.81 -31.53 -5.08
N VAL A 50 -1.88 -32.43 -4.78
CA VAL A 50 -1.16 -32.48 -3.49
C VAL A 50 0.21 -31.81 -3.53
N GLY A 51 0.53 -31.06 -4.60
CA GLY A 51 1.79 -30.34 -4.73
C GLY A 51 3.03 -31.20 -5.04
N ARG A 52 2.85 -32.47 -5.39
CA ARG A 52 3.95 -33.41 -5.74
C ARG A 52 4.25 -33.39 -7.24
N TYR A 53 4.61 -32.22 -7.76
CA TYR A 53 4.73 -31.97 -9.21
C TYR A 53 5.81 -32.81 -9.91
N GLU A 54 6.96 -33.03 -9.28
CA GLU A 54 8.02 -33.92 -9.84
C GLU A 54 7.55 -35.37 -9.95
N ASP A 55 6.79 -35.86 -8.96
CA ASP A 55 6.21 -37.20 -9.00
C ASP A 55 5.16 -37.31 -10.11
N ALA A 56 4.36 -36.27 -10.33
CA ALA A 56 3.41 -36.18 -11.44
C ALA A 56 4.12 -36.31 -12.79
N LEU A 57 5.17 -35.50 -13.03
CA LEU A 57 5.98 -35.56 -14.25
C LEU A 57 6.63 -36.94 -14.45
N ALA A 58 7.13 -37.56 -13.38
CA ALA A 58 7.68 -38.92 -13.44
C ALA A 58 6.63 -39.98 -13.82
N GLN A 59 5.35 -39.80 -13.47
CA GLN A 59 4.26 -40.65 -13.95
C GLN A 59 3.93 -40.36 -15.43
N PHE A 60 3.77 -39.08 -15.80
CA PHE A 60 3.43 -38.70 -17.18
C PHE A 60 4.47 -39.16 -18.20
N ALA A 61 5.76 -39.11 -17.85
CA ALA A 61 6.85 -39.58 -18.70
C ALA A 61 6.74 -41.06 -19.08
N GLN A 62 6.16 -41.92 -18.22
CA GLN A 62 6.01 -43.36 -18.50
C GLN A 62 5.00 -43.65 -19.62
N VAL A 63 4.09 -42.71 -19.88
CA VAL A 63 3.01 -42.86 -20.86
C VAL A 63 3.03 -41.77 -21.93
N ALA A 64 4.16 -41.09 -22.11
CA ALA A 64 4.30 -39.96 -23.02
C ALA A 64 3.87 -40.28 -24.47
N GLU A 65 4.21 -41.47 -24.99
CA GLU A 65 3.78 -41.91 -26.33
C GLU A 65 2.25 -42.01 -26.47
N GLN A 66 1.55 -42.38 -25.38
CA GLN A 66 0.09 -42.48 -25.38
C GLN A 66 -0.58 -41.12 -25.21
N GLY A 67 0.06 -40.21 -24.48
CA GLY A 67 -0.42 -38.85 -24.21
C GLY A 67 -0.15 -37.83 -25.33
N GLU A 68 0.62 -38.19 -26.37
CA GLU A 68 1.04 -37.25 -27.43
C GLU A 68 -0.13 -36.47 -28.05
N ASN A 69 -1.30 -37.12 -28.20
CA ASN A 69 -2.53 -36.54 -28.77
C ASN A 69 -3.66 -36.36 -27.75
N ASP A 70 -3.32 -36.25 -26.45
CA ASP A 70 -4.28 -35.99 -25.37
C ASP A 70 -4.06 -34.61 -24.76
N ALA A 71 -5.00 -33.69 -24.98
CA ALA A 71 -4.95 -32.33 -24.45
C ALA A 71 -4.82 -32.31 -22.91
N ALA A 72 -5.53 -33.21 -22.20
CA ALA A 72 -5.51 -33.25 -20.75
C ALA A 72 -4.16 -33.71 -20.17
N TRP A 73 -3.42 -34.54 -20.91
CA TRP A 73 -2.06 -34.95 -20.54
C TRP A 73 -1.08 -33.80 -20.66
N HIS A 74 -1.16 -33.04 -21.75
CA HIS A 74 -0.35 -31.83 -21.96
C HIS A 74 -0.66 -30.76 -20.92
N TYR A 75 -1.95 -30.49 -20.65
CA TYR A 75 -2.38 -29.58 -19.60
C TYR A 75 -1.81 -29.97 -18.23
N ARG A 76 -1.96 -31.25 -17.82
CA ARG A 76 -1.48 -31.70 -16.51
C ARG A 76 0.04 -31.66 -16.39
N SER A 77 0.76 -31.97 -17.47
CA SER A 77 2.23 -31.85 -17.51
C SER A 77 2.66 -30.38 -17.43
N GLY A 78 1.98 -29.50 -18.18
CA GLY A 78 2.19 -28.06 -18.14
C GLY A 78 1.95 -27.47 -16.75
N TYR A 79 0.88 -27.92 -16.08
CA TYR A 79 0.58 -27.54 -14.70
C TYR A 79 1.72 -27.92 -13.75
N SER A 80 2.25 -29.15 -13.85
CA SER A 80 3.41 -29.55 -13.05
C SER A 80 4.64 -28.70 -13.34
N TYR A 81 4.92 -28.39 -14.62
CA TYR A 81 6.06 -27.54 -14.99
C TYR A 81 5.91 -26.11 -14.46
N TYR A 82 4.71 -25.53 -14.52
CA TYR A 82 4.42 -24.19 -14.02
C TYR A 82 4.79 -24.05 -12.54
N PHE A 83 4.25 -24.92 -11.67
CA PHE A 83 4.53 -24.87 -10.23
C PHE A 83 5.94 -25.32 -9.83
N LEU A 84 6.72 -25.86 -10.77
CA LEU A 84 8.15 -26.12 -10.61
C LEU A 84 9.01 -24.93 -11.08
N GLY A 85 8.41 -23.82 -11.51
CA GLY A 85 9.12 -22.66 -12.07
C GLY A 85 9.71 -22.92 -13.46
N ARG A 86 9.34 -24.02 -14.12
CA ARG A 86 9.81 -24.46 -15.44
C ARG A 86 8.90 -23.89 -16.53
N PHE A 87 8.85 -22.57 -16.60
CA PHE A 87 7.85 -21.84 -17.39
C PHE A 87 8.01 -22.06 -18.91
N GLU A 88 9.21 -22.30 -19.43
CA GLU A 88 9.42 -22.62 -20.85
C GLU A 88 8.76 -23.96 -21.21
N GLU A 89 8.99 -25.03 -20.43
CA GLU A 89 8.35 -26.32 -20.64
C GLU A 89 6.84 -26.26 -20.39
N GLY A 90 6.40 -25.49 -19.39
CA GLY A 90 4.99 -25.21 -19.12
C GLY A 90 4.30 -24.58 -20.33
N ALA A 91 4.86 -23.50 -20.87
CA ALA A 91 4.33 -22.81 -22.04
C ALA A 91 4.26 -23.73 -23.26
N GLN A 92 5.27 -24.57 -23.50
CA GLN A 92 5.26 -25.55 -24.58
C GLN A 92 4.12 -26.57 -24.40
N ALA A 93 3.94 -27.09 -23.19
CA ALA A 93 2.89 -28.06 -22.88
C ALA A 93 1.49 -27.45 -23.03
N PHE A 94 1.24 -26.26 -22.48
CA PHE A 94 -0.06 -25.59 -22.64
C PHE A 94 -0.34 -25.18 -24.09
N THR A 95 0.68 -24.77 -24.83
CA THR A 95 0.54 -24.54 -26.29
C THR A 95 0.09 -25.81 -26.98
N LYS A 96 0.70 -26.96 -26.64
CA LYS A 96 0.31 -28.25 -27.22
C LYS A 96 -1.10 -28.70 -26.81
N ALA A 97 -1.51 -28.42 -25.58
CA ALA A 97 -2.87 -28.64 -25.12
C ALA A 97 -3.88 -27.83 -25.96
N LEU A 98 -3.61 -26.54 -26.20
CA LEU A 98 -4.45 -25.66 -27.01
C LEU A 98 -4.46 -25.99 -28.52
N GLU A 99 -3.38 -26.60 -29.04
CA GLU A 99 -3.38 -27.14 -30.41
C GLU A 99 -4.39 -28.30 -30.56
N LEU A 100 -4.59 -29.08 -29.50
CA LEU A 100 -5.46 -30.26 -29.47
C LEU A 100 -6.90 -29.91 -29.03
N ASP A 101 -7.04 -28.97 -28.11
CA ASP A 101 -8.31 -28.40 -27.64
C ASP A 101 -8.23 -26.87 -27.55
N PRO A 102 -8.57 -26.15 -28.64
CA PRO A 102 -8.44 -24.69 -28.70
C PRO A 102 -9.36 -23.92 -27.74
N GLU A 103 -10.41 -24.56 -27.22
CA GLU A 103 -11.41 -23.91 -26.38
C GLU A 103 -11.09 -24.01 -24.87
N ASP A 104 -10.04 -24.76 -24.48
CA ASP A 104 -9.65 -24.89 -23.07
C ASP A 104 -9.15 -23.57 -22.47
N GLU A 105 -10.02 -22.92 -21.70
CA GLU A 105 -9.74 -21.64 -21.06
C GLU A 105 -8.61 -21.74 -20.03
N HIS A 106 -8.50 -22.88 -19.32
CA HIS A 106 -7.48 -23.06 -18.29
C HIS A 106 -6.07 -23.18 -18.87
N SER A 107 -5.89 -23.92 -19.97
CA SER A 107 -4.60 -23.93 -20.69
C SER A 107 -4.22 -22.54 -21.20
N ARG A 108 -5.20 -21.74 -21.65
CA ARG A 108 -4.95 -20.38 -22.17
C ARG A 108 -4.50 -19.43 -21.08
N GLU A 109 -5.15 -19.47 -19.92
CA GLU A 109 -4.79 -18.69 -18.74
C GLU A 109 -3.38 -19.04 -18.25
N LEU A 110 -3.09 -20.33 -18.02
CA LEU A 110 -1.77 -20.78 -17.54
C LEU A 110 -0.65 -20.52 -18.56
N LEU A 111 -0.94 -20.60 -19.87
CA LEU A 111 0.02 -20.18 -20.89
C LEU A 111 0.34 -18.69 -20.78
N GLY A 112 -0.67 -17.84 -20.53
CA GLY A 112 -0.48 -16.42 -20.26
C GLY A 112 0.42 -16.18 -19.06
N TRP A 113 0.16 -16.86 -17.93
CA TRP A 113 1.00 -16.76 -16.75
C TRP A 113 2.44 -17.25 -17.00
N CYS A 114 2.63 -18.35 -17.74
CA CYS A 114 3.98 -18.77 -18.14
C CYS A 114 4.71 -17.68 -18.94
N GLN A 115 4.02 -17.03 -19.88
CA GLN A 115 4.60 -15.97 -20.69
C GLN A 115 4.97 -14.75 -19.85
N GLU A 116 4.09 -14.32 -18.95
CA GLU A 116 4.35 -13.21 -18.03
C GLU A 116 5.57 -13.50 -17.14
N ARG A 117 5.67 -14.70 -16.57
CA ARG A 117 6.83 -15.11 -15.75
C ARG A 117 8.13 -15.16 -16.55
N LEU A 118 8.09 -15.65 -17.80
CA LEU A 118 9.25 -15.66 -18.69
C LEU A 118 9.70 -14.24 -19.07
N ASP A 119 8.76 -13.35 -19.36
CA ASP A 119 9.05 -11.95 -19.66
C ASP A 119 9.67 -11.24 -18.46
N ARG A 120 9.14 -11.47 -17.24
CA ARG A 120 9.74 -10.98 -15.99
C ARG A 120 11.16 -11.49 -15.78
N GLN A 121 11.40 -12.80 -15.96
CA GLN A 121 12.74 -13.39 -15.86
C GLN A 121 13.74 -12.76 -16.85
N GLN A 122 13.30 -12.52 -18.09
CA GLN A 122 14.13 -11.86 -19.11
C GLN A 122 14.44 -10.41 -18.75
N GLN A 123 13.45 -9.65 -18.28
CA GLN A 123 13.64 -8.27 -17.82
C GLN A 123 14.61 -8.21 -16.64
N ASN A 124 14.44 -9.10 -15.67
CA ASN A 124 15.31 -9.20 -14.49
C ASN A 124 16.76 -9.46 -14.89
N GLN A 125 16.98 -10.43 -15.79
CA GLN A 125 18.30 -10.72 -16.34
C GLN A 125 18.89 -9.51 -17.08
N MET A 126 18.10 -8.81 -17.88
CA MET A 126 18.56 -7.62 -18.60
C MET A 126 18.99 -6.50 -17.66
N ILE A 127 18.20 -6.22 -16.61
CA ILE A 127 18.51 -5.21 -15.57
C ILE A 127 19.81 -5.61 -14.85
N ARG A 128 19.91 -6.88 -14.44
CA ARG A 128 21.11 -7.43 -13.79
C ARG A 128 22.36 -7.25 -14.65
N GLU A 129 22.30 -7.63 -15.92
CA GLU A 129 23.44 -7.49 -16.84
C GLU A 129 23.85 -6.02 -17.04
N GLN A 130 22.89 -5.09 -17.09
CA GLN A 130 23.17 -3.66 -17.20
C GLN A 130 23.85 -3.13 -15.94
N ALA A 131 23.34 -3.47 -14.75
CA ALA A 131 23.91 -3.06 -13.48
C ALA A 131 25.34 -3.59 -13.29
N LEU A 132 25.59 -4.86 -13.63
CA LEU A 132 26.92 -5.46 -13.59
C LEU A 132 27.90 -4.77 -14.55
N ARG A 133 27.48 -4.49 -15.80
CA ARG A 133 28.30 -3.73 -16.76
C ARG A 133 28.63 -2.33 -16.28
N GLN A 134 27.68 -1.65 -15.62
CA GLN A 134 27.89 -0.33 -15.07
C GLN A 134 28.89 -0.36 -13.91
N LYS A 135 28.78 -1.35 -13.02
CA LYS A 135 29.73 -1.59 -11.92
C LYS A 135 31.15 -1.84 -12.45
N GLU A 136 31.31 -2.67 -13.47
CA GLU A 136 32.63 -2.94 -14.10
C GLU A 136 33.28 -1.70 -14.73
N GLN A 137 32.47 -0.76 -15.22
CA GLN A 137 32.95 0.50 -15.81
C GLN A 137 33.27 1.57 -14.76
N THR A 138 32.76 1.41 -13.54
CA THR A 138 32.92 2.37 -12.46
C THR A 138 34.25 2.13 -11.74
N PRO A 139 35.12 3.14 -11.59
CA PRO A 139 36.37 2.96 -10.85
C PRO A 139 36.12 2.51 -9.42
N THR A 140 36.87 1.49 -8.97
CA THR A 140 36.83 1.04 -7.58
C THR A 140 37.22 2.17 -6.65
N LYS A 141 36.33 2.50 -5.73
CA LYS A 141 36.53 3.47 -4.65
C LYS A 141 36.60 2.75 -3.31
N PRO A 142 37.14 3.38 -2.25
CA PRO A 142 36.92 2.91 -0.89
C PRO A 142 35.42 2.78 -0.60
N ILE A 143 35.06 1.74 0.16
CA ILE A 143 33.70 1.46 0.58
C ILE A 143 33.07 2.70 1.22
N PHE A 144 31.87 3.06 0.76
CA PHE A 144 31.09 4.23 1.20
C PHE A 144 31.81 5.58 1.04
N GLU A 145 32.85 5.67 0.19
CA GLU A 145 33.46 6.96 -0.12
C GLU A 145 32.40 7.94 -0.65
N GLY A 146 32.33 9.11 -0.02
CA GLY A 146 31.40 10.19 -0.38
C GLY A 146 29.95 9.98 0.07
N LEU A 147 29.63 8.95 0.85
CA LEU A 147 28.33 8.78 1.48
C LEU A 147 28.41 9.24 2.94
N ASP A 148 27.50 10.13 3.36
CA ASP A 148 27.39 10.52 4.76
C ASP A 148 26.50 9.52 5.52
N LEU A 149 27.14 8.67 6.32
CA LEU A 149 26.45 7.65 7.10
C LEU A 149 25.97 8.17 8.47
N SER A 150 26.20 9.44 8.81
CA SER A 150 25.77 10.00 10.10
C SER A 150 24.25 10.23 10.16
N GLU A 151 23.63 10.51 9.02
CA GLU A 151 22.17 10.68 8.88
C GLU A 151 21.49 9.44 8.27
N PHE A 152 22.23 8.38 7.99
CA PHE A 152 21.69 7.18 7.34
C PHE A 152 20.67 6.43 8.20
N TRP A 153 20.82 6.46 9.53
CA TRP A 153 20.02 5.66 10.45
C TRP A 153 18.94 6.49 11.16
N ASP A 154 17.79 5.86 11.42
CA ASP A 154 16.84 6.33 12.40
C ASP A 154 17.40 6.17 13.83
N ASN A 155 17.39 7.28 14.57
CA ASN A 155 17.84 7.37 15.96
C ASN A 155 16.66 7.35 16.94
N GLY A 156 15.47 6.95 16.48
CA GLY A 156 14.31 6.68 17.32
C GLY A 156 14.62 5.63 18.39
N SER A 157 14.13 5.88 19.61
CA SER A 157 14.37 4.98 20.76
C SER A 157 13.89 3.55 20.52
N TYR A 158 12.88 3.35 19.67
CA TYR A 158 12.41 2.03 19.27
C TYR A 158 13.43 1.32 18.37
N ALA A 159 13.90 1.98 17.31
CA ALA A 159 14.87 1.43 16.38
C ALA A 159 16.18 1.02 17.09
N GLU A 160 16.69 1.87 17.97
CA GLU A 160 17.89 1.59 18.76
C GLU A 160 17.71 0.39 19.70
N SER A 161 16.59 0.33 20.43
CA SER A 161 16.37 -0.73 21.41
C SER A 161 16.04 -2.08 20.77
N THR A 162 15.46 -2.09 19.57
CA THR A 162 15.01 -3.31 18.90
C THR A 162 16.09 -3.91 18.01
N TYR A 163 16.75 -3.10 17.17
CA TYR A 163 17.60 -3.63 16.10
C TYR A 163 19.09 -3.43 16.31
N THR A 164 19.48 -2.37 17.03
CA THR A 164 20.90 -2.01 17.15
C THR A 164 21.62 -2.82 18.23
N MET A 165 22.79 -3.33 17.88
CA MET A 165 23.73 -4.03 18.76
C MET A 165 25.08 -3.32 18.84
N ASP A 166 25.94 -3.79 19.75
CA ASP A 166 27.34 -3.37 19.79
C ASP A 166 28.03 -3.68 18.44
N PRO A 167 28.97 -2.81 17.98
CA PRO A 167 29.76 -3.08 16.78
C PRO A 167 30.42 -4.47 16.81
N PRO A 168 30.33 -5.25 15.73
CA PRO A 168 30.74 -6.64 15.75
C PRO A 168 32.27 -6.75 15.75
N SER A 169 32.78 -7.59 16.64
CA SER A 169 34.21 -7.96 16.63
C SER A 169 34.52 -8.93 15.49
N ASP A 170 35.79 -9.01 15.08
CA ASP A 170 36.21 -9.96 14.03
C ASP A 170 35.93 -11.43 14.42
N ALA A 171 35.97 -11.76 15.72
CA ALA A 171 35.61 -13.09 16.21
C ALA A 171 34.10 -13.36 16.11
N LEU A 172 33.27 -12.35 16.38
CA LEU A 172 31.81 -12.46 16.21
C LEU A 172 31.47 -12.65 14.72
N ILE A 173 32.06 -11.82 13.84
CA ILE A 173 31.87 -11.93 12.39
C ILE A 173 32.23 -13.34 11.90
N ALA A 174 33.42 -13.85 12.25
CA ALA A 174 33.84 -15.18 11.85
C ALA A 174 32.88 -16.28 12.33
N SER A 175 32.35 -16.16 13.55
CA SER A 175 31.36 -17.12 14.07
C SER A 175 30.01 -17.07 13.37
N VAL A 176 29.56 -15.87 12.95
CA VAL A 176 28.29 -15.68 12.22
C VAL A 176 28.44 -16.22 10.80
N GLU A 177 29.55 -15.93 10.12
CA GLU A 177 29.84 -16.50 8.79
C GLU A 177 29.93 -18.04 8.82
N GLU A 178 30.49 -18.63 9.87
CA GLU A 178 30.53 -20.08 10.05
C GLU A 178 29.12 -20.70 10.17
N GLU A 179 28.24 -20.05 10.91
CA GLU A 179 26.85 -20.50 11.12
C GLU A 179 25.98 -20.31 9.87
N LEU A 180 26.13 -19.17 9.18
CA LEU A 180 25.44 -18.89 7.92
C LEU A 180 25.99 -19.77 6.79
N GLY A 181 27.28 -20.11 6.81
CA GLY A 181 27.95 -20.85 5.73
C GLY A 181 28.45 -19.97 4.58
N TYR A 182 28.35 -18.64 4.73
CA TYR A 182 28.68 -17.63 3.71
C TYR A 182 29.61 -16.56 4.28
N LYS A 183 30.49 -16.01 3.42
CA LYS A 183 31.28 -14.82 3.74
C LYS A 183 30.46 -13.56 3.52
N LEU A 184 30.39 -12.69 4.53
CA LEU A 184 29.65 -11.44 4.43
C LEU A 184 30.42 -10.42 3.56
N PRO A 185 29.72 -9.60 2.76
CA PRO A 185 30.35 -8.55 1.95
C PRO A 185 31.18 -7.60 2.81
N ALA A 186 32.31 -7.11 2.28
CA ALA A 186 33.15 -6.16 2.99
C ALA A 186 32.40 -4.84 3.30
N SER A 187 31.52 -4.41 2.40
CA SER A 187 30.64 -3.25 2.57
C SER A 187 29.62 -3.45 3.69
N TYR A 188 29.04 -4.65 3.80
CA TYR A 188 28.14 -5.01 4.88
C TYR A 188 28.85 -4.95 6.24
N ILE A 189 30.01 -5.60 6.36
CA ILE A 189 30.83 -5.55 7.58
C ILE A 189 31.22 -4.12 7.94
N ALA A 190 31.59 -3.29 6.95
CA ALA A 190 31.97 -1.90 7.16
C ALA A 190 30.82 -1.08 7.76
N LEU A 191 29.60 -1.21 7.21
CA LEU A 191 28.41 -0.55 7.73
C LEU A 191 28.10 -1.01 9.17
N MET A 192 28.16 -2.32 9.42
CA MET A 192 27.85 -2.91 10.72
C MET A 192 28.88 -2.56 11.80
N LYS A 193 30.14 -2.30 11.42
CA LYS A 193 31.18 -1.77 12.32
C LYS A 193 30.94 -0.33 12.74
N GLN A 194 30.18 0.45 11.96
CA GLN A 194 29.73 1.78 12.37
C GLN A 194 28.48 1.70 13.25
N ARG A 195 27.47 0.93 12.82
CA ARG A 195 26.26 0.64 13.60
C ARG A 195 25.71 -0.74 13.22
N ASN A 196 25.63 -1.64 14.19
CA ASN A 196 25.34 -3.04 13.96
C ASN A 196 23.84 -3.32 13.99
N GLY A 197 23.18 -3.13 12.86
CA GLY A 197 21.73 -3.25 12.69
C GLY A 197 20.98 -1.96 13.04
N GLY A 198 19.82 -1.76 12.39
CA GLY A 198 19.02 -0.55 12.57
C GLY A 198 17.98 -0.35 11.46
N VAL A 199 17.22 0.73 11.59
CA VAL A 199 16.28 1.21 10.56
C VAL A 199 16.96 2.34 9.79
N PRO A 200 17.10 2.27 8.45
CA PRO A 200 17.60 3.40 7.69
C PRO A 200 16.53 4.50 7.56
N GLN A 201 16.93 5.76 7.37
CA GLN A 201 15.99 6.86 7.07
C GLN A 201 15.33 6.68 5.70
N ALA A 202 16.11 6.19 4.73
CA ALA A 202 15.66 5.83 3.40
C ALA A 202 15.41 4.32 3.35
N THR A 203 14.16 3.93 3.13
CA THR A 203 13.68 2.55 3.27
C THR A 203 13.23 1.93 1.95
N CYS A 204 13.08 2.70 0.88
CA CYS A 204 12.60 2.20 -0.40
C CYS A 204 13.75 1.99 -1.39
N PHE A 205 13.68 0.94 -2.21
CA PHE A 205 14.61 0.71 -3.31
C PHE A 205 13.85 0.58 -4.63
N PRO A 206 14.17 1.38 -5.67
CA PRO A 206 13.45 1.35 -6.93
C PRO A 206 13.65 0.04 -7.69
N THR A 207 12.59 -0.48 -8.30
CA THR A 207 12.60 -1.60 -9.23
C THR A 207 11.83 -1.24 -10.51
N GLN A 208 12.18 -1.90 -11.62
CA GLN A 208 11.42 -1.80 -12.88
C GLN A 208 10.46 -2.99 -13.07
N ILE A 209 10.46 -3.91 -12.12
CA ILE A 209 9.61 -5.10 -12.09
C ILE A 209 8.71 -4.96 -10.88
N SER A 210 7.40 -5.05 -11.11
CA SER A 210 6.41 -4.97 -10.03
C SER A 210 6.54 -6.15 -9.07
N THR A 211 6.34 -5.86 -7.79
CA THR A 211 6.19 -6.82 -6.70
C THR A 211 4.71 -7.18 -6.53
N SER A 212 4.38 -8.03 -5.55
CA SER A 212 2.98 -8.32 -5.16
C SER A 212 2.20 -7.09 -4.69
N TRP A 213 2.91 -6.05 -4.19
CA TRP A 213 2.28 -4.92 -3.51
C TRP A 213 2.65 -3.53 -4.07
N ALA A 214 3.69 -3.41 -4.90
CA ALA A 214 4.10 -2.15 -5.53
C ALA A 214 4.55 -2.34 -6.99
N ASP A 215 4.33 -1.32 -7.81
CA ASP A 215 4.67 -1.37 -9.23
C ASP A 215 6.16 -1.08 -9.51
N ASP A 216 6.83 -0.32 -8.63
CA ASP A 216 8.09 0.36 -8.94
C ASP A 216 9.13 0.40 -7.81
N HIS A 217 8.86 -0.23 -6.66
CA HIS A 217 9.81 -0.29 -5.55
C HIS A 217 9.63 -1.53 -4.65
N ILE A 218 10.65 -1.80 -3.84
CA ILE A 218 10.55 -2.61 -2.61
C ILE A 218 10.79 -1.69 -1.42
N ALA A 219 10.38 -2.11 -0.23
CA ALA A 219 10.64 -1.41 1.02
C ALA A 219 11.31 -2.35 2.03
N ILE A 220 12.15 -1.78 2.89
CA ILE A 220 12.76 -2.47 4.03
C ILE A 220 12.38 -1.76 5.33
N SER A 221 12.13 -2.53 6.39
CA SER A 221 11.84 -2.00 7.73
C SER A 221 13.08 -1.96 8.61
N SER A 222 14.05 -2.84 8.37
CA SER A 222 15.30 -2.85 9.10
C SER A 222 16.41 -3.51 8.27
N ILE A 223 17.66 -3.16 8.57
CA ILE A 223 18.83 -3.91 8.14
C ILE A 223 19.31 -4.71 9.34
N MET A 224 19.40 -6.03 9.19
CA MET A 224 19.77 -6.95 10.24
C MET A 224 21.22 -6.70 10.70
N GLY A 225 21.48 -6.82 12.00
CA GLY A 225 22.83 -6.74 12.54
C GLY A 225 23.58 -8.08 12.48
N ILE A 226 24.92 -8.04 12.44
CA ILE A 226 25.79 -9.20 12.64
C ILE A 226 25.77 -9.58 14.12
N GLY A 227 25.00 -10.61 14.46
CA GLY A 227 24.88 -11.07 15.84
C GLY A 227 23.77 -12.09 16.03
N ARG A 228 23.43 -12.31 17.31
CA ARG A 228 22.42 -13.27 17.77
C ARG A 228 21.54 -12.72 18.91
N ASP A 229 21.84 -11.52 19.38
CA ASP A 229 21.27 -10.98 20.63
C ASP A 229 19.89 -10.35 20.40
N LYS A 230 19.60 -9.94 19.16
CA LYS A 230 18.29 -9.43 18.74
C LYS A 230 17.56 -10.49 17.91
N ASP A 231 16.25 -10.52 18.00
CA ASP A 231 15.44 -11.46 17.22
C ASP A 231 15.67 -11.28 15.72
N GLU A 232 15.71 -10.04 15.24
CA GLU A 232 16.00 -9.64 13.85
C GLU A 232 17.49 -9.31 13.62
N SER A 233 18.37 -10.17 14.13
CA SER A 233 19.79 -10.19 13.74
C SER A 233 20.05 -11.38 12.82
N LEU A 234 21.18 -11.39 12.10
CA LEU A 234 21.46 -12.44 11.11
C LEU A 234 21.31 -13.87 11.66
N CYS A 235 21.72 -14.11 12.90
CA CYS A 235 21.55 -15.38 13.62
C CYS A 235 20.62 -15.26 14.84
N GLY A 236 19.68 -14.31 14.82
CA GLY A 236 18.62 -14.18 15.81
C GLY A 236 17.50 -15.21 15.61
N ASN A 237 16.51 -15.22 16.50
CA ASN A 237 15.37 -16.14 16.44
C ASN A 237 14.51 -15.95 15.17
N MET A 238 14.50 -14.75 14.61
CA MET A 238 13.83 -14.39 13.35
C MET A 238 14.86 -13.98 12.27
N GLY A 239 16.09 -14.50 12.39
CA GLY A 239 17.19 -14.22 11.48
C GLY A 239 17.14 -15.02 10.17
N SER A 240 18.24 -15.01 9.44
CA SER A 240 18.28 -15.58 8.09
C SER A 240 17.94 -17.08 8.03
N ARG A 241 18.35 -17.87 9.02
CA ARG A 241 18.06 -19.31 9.04
C ARG A 241 16.59 -19.60 9.31
N PHE A 242 15.94 -18.83 10.18
CA PHE A 242 14.50 -18.94 10.42
C PHE A 242 13.70 -18.69 9.14
N MET A 243 14.02 -17.62 8.41
CA MET A 243 13.32 -17.30 7.15
C MET A 243 13.48 -18.43 6.10
N ILE A 244 14.66 -19.01 5.99
CA ILE A 244 14.91 -20.10 5.03
C ILE A 244 14.24 -21.41 5.47
N GLU A 245 14.44 -21.81 6.72
CA GLU A 245 14.04 -23.14 7.21
C GLU A 245 12.56 -23.23 7.59
N ASP A 246 12.03 -22.20 8.25
CA ASP A 246 10.66 -22.19 8.77
C ASP A 246 9.68 -21.49 7.81
N TRP A 247 10.14 -20.48 7.06
CA TRP A 247 9.31 -19.74 6.10
C TRP A 247 9.52 -20.17 4.63
N GLY A 248 10.44 -21.11 4.37
CA GLY A 248 10.60 -21.73 3.06
C GLY A 248 11.25 -20.84 2.01
N TYR A 249 11.88 -19.72 2.39
CA TYR A 249 12.68 -18.92 1.47
C TYR A 249 13.84 -19.73 0.89
N PRO A 250 14.30 -19.41 -0.34
CA PRO A 250 15.33 -20.21 -1.00
C PRO A 250 16.66 -20.19 -0.24
N ASP A 251 17.26 -21.37 -0.02
CA ASP A 251 18.59 -21.55 0.58
C ASP A 251 19.71 -21.24 -0.45
N ILE A 252 19.78 -19.97 -0.86
CA ILE A 252 20.70 -19.46 -1.89
C ILE A 252 21.67 -18.41 -1.34
N GLY A 253 21.54 -18.04 -0.06
CA GLY A 253 22.34 -17.00 0.55
C GLY A 253 21.87 -16.57 1.93
N VAL A 254 21.90 -15.27 2.20
CA VAL A 254 21.67 -14.70 3.54
C VAL A 254 20.59 -13.62 3.48
N VAL A 255 19.51 -13.76 4.25
CA VAL A 255 18.52 -12.68 4.47
C VAL A 255 19.15 -11.60 5.31
N ILE A 256 19.03 -10.35 4.86
CA ILE A 256 19.74 -9.21 5.45
C ILE A 256 18.85 -8.05 5.86
N CYS A 257 17.59 -8.03 5.42
CA CYS A 257 16.61 -7.02 5.82
C CYS A 257 15.29 -7.67 6.19
N ASP A 258 14.57 -7.03 7.11
CA ASP A 258 13.14 -7.23 7.27
C ASP A 258 12.37 -6.26 6.36
N CYS A 259 11.15 -6.62 5.99
CA CYS A 259 10.29 -5.85 5.10
C CYS A 259 8.93 -5.56 5.77
N PRO A 260 8.21 -4.48 5.38
CA PRO A 260 6.95 -4.08 6.05
C PRO A 260 5.82 -5.12 6.00
N SER A 261 5.97 -6.15 5.17
CA SER A 261 5.00 -7.22 4.91
C SER A 261 4.95 -8.30 6.00
N ALA A 262 5.65 -8.12 7.12
CA ALA A 262 5.77 -9.10 8.20
C ALA A 262 6.32 -10.47 7.74
N GLY A 263 7.35 -10.42 6.89
CA GLY A 263 8.07 -11.60 6.39
C GLY A 263 7.47 -12.25 5.15
N HIS A 264 6.44 -11.67 4.52
CA HIS A 264 5.90 -12.12 3.24
C HIS A 264 6.80 -11.73 2.05
N ASP A 265 7.79 -10.88 2.28
CA ASP A 265 8.94 -10.71 1.40
C ASP A 265 10.22 -10.42 2.20
N VAL A 266 11.37 -10.62 1.56
CA VAL A 266 12.69 -10.41 2.18
C VAL A 266 13.68 -9.85 1.18
N VAL A 267 14.71 -9.15 1.69
CA VAL A 267 15.92 -8.82 0.91
C VAL A 267 17.07 -9.72 1.33
N MET A 268 17.74 -10.32 0.35
CA MET A 268 18.78 -11.31 0.54
C MET A 268 20.06 -10.97 -0.23
N LEU A 269 21.19 -11.43 0.31
CA LEU A 269 22.44 -11.58 -0.42
C LEU A 269 22.40 -12.90 -1.20
N ASP A 270 22.47 -12.85 -2.53
CA ASP A 270 22.44 -14.01 -3.43
C ASP A 270 23.85 -14.45 -3.83
N TYR A 271 24.20 -15.69 -3.48
CA TYR A 271 25.51 -16.27 -3.73
C TYR A 271 25.54 -17.26 -4.91
N ARG A 272 24.43 -17.47 -5.63
CA ARG A 272 24.35 -18.44 -6.74
C ARG A 272 25.43 -18.23 -7.80
N HIS A 273 25.79 -16.98 -8.06
CA HIS A 273 26.73 -16.61 -9.13
C HIS A 273 28.19 -16.48 -8.67
N CYS A 274 28.43 -16.11 -7.41
CA CYS A 274 29.77 -15.81 -6.91
C CYS A 274 30.36 -16.93 -6.03
N GLY A 275 29.52 -17.87 -5.58
CA GLY A 275 29.88 -18.91 -4.60
C GLY A 275 30.04 -18.33 -3.19
N LYS A 276 30.04 -19.20 -2.18
CA LYS A 276 29.93 -18.83 -0.76
C LYS A 276 30.98 -17.83 -0.21
N ASP A 277 32.10 -17.66 -0.89
CA ASP A 277 33.21 -16.78 -0.51
C ASP A 277 33.33 -15.53 -1.42
N GLY A 278 32.45 -15.39 -2.42
CA GLY A 278 32.44 -14.30 -3.39
C GLY A 278 31.65 -13.08 -2.94
N GLU A 279 31.66 -12.02 -3.76
CA GLU A 279 30.82 -10.83 -3.57
C GLU A 279 29.40 -11.15 -4.07
N PRO A 280 28.39 -11.25 -3.19
CA PRO A 280 27.02 -11.57 -3.58
C PRO A 280 26.29 -10.37 -4.21
N GLU A 281 25.25 -10.69 -4.97
CA GLU A 281 24.27 -9.73 -5.45
C GLU A 281 23.21 -9.49 -4.37
N VAL A 282 22.43 -8.42 -4.49
CA VAL A 282 21.28 -8.17 -3.62
C VAL A 282 20.01 -8.41 -4.41
N ILE A 283 19.12 -9.23 -3.83
CA ILE A 283 17.84 -9.60 -4.43
C ILE A 283 16.71 -9.37 -3.43
N HIS A 284 15.51 -9.18 -3.95
CA HIS A 284 14.24 -9.29 -3.23
C HIS A 284 13.60 -10.64 -3.56
N VAL A 285 12.95 -11.25 -2.58
CA VAL A 285 12.19 -12.49 -2.77
C VAL A 285 10.80 -12.31 -2.18
N ASP A 286 9.79 -12.52 -3.00
CA ASP A 286 8.39 -12.24 -2.70
C ASP A 286 7.60 -13.55 -2.56
N GLN A 287 7.23 -13.91 -1.33
CA GLN A 287 6.49 -15.14 -1.04
C GLN A 287 5.10 -15.12 -1.68
N GLU A 288 4.42 -13.98 -1.70
CA GLU A 288 3.06 -13.85 -2.26
C GLU A 288 3.06 -14.07 -3.77
N SER A 289 4.20 -13.82 -4.42
CA SER A 289 4.44 -14.09 -5.83
C SER A 289 5.13 -15.45 -6.09
N GLU A 290 4.92 -16.46 -5.23
CA GLU A 290 5.54 -17.79 -5.31
C GLU A 290 7.07 -17.77 -5.17
N TYR A 291 7.59 -16.97 -4.24
CA TYR A 291 9.02 -16.75 -4.02
C TYR A 291 9.75 -16.22 -5.28
N GLU A 292 9.08 -15.34 -6.03
CA GLU A 292 9.69 -14.70 -7.20
C GLU A 292 10.91 -13.86 -6.78
N ILE A 293 11.99 -13.95 -7.57
CA ILE A 293 13.25 -13.28 -7.27
C ILE A 293 13.39 -12.03 -8.15
N THR A 294 13.48 -10.87 -7.52
CA THR A 294 13.75 -9.58 -8.16
C THR A 294 15.19 -9.15 -7.92
N PHE A 295 15.98 -8.92 -8.98
CA PHE A 295 17.33 -8.37 -8.84
C PHE A 295 17.26 -6.90 -8.43
N LEU A 296 18.00 -6.53 -7.38
CA LEU A 296 18.05 -5.16 -6.88
C LEU A 296 19.39 -4.50 -7.21
N ALA A 297 20.50 -5.12 -6.80
CA ALA A 297 21.81 -4.48 -6.91
C ALA A 297 22.96 -5.49 -7.12
N PRO A 298 24.05 -5.07 -7.79
CA PRO A 298 25.21 -5.93 -8.07
C PRO A 298 26.13 -6.15 -6.85
N ASP A 299 25.89 -5.45 -5.74
CA ASP A 299 26.51 -5.65 -4.42
C ASP A 299 25.74 -4.86 -3.35
N PHE A 300 26.05 -5.13 -2.09
CA PHE A 300 25.44 -4.47 -0.95
C PHE A 300 25.70 -2.96 -0.89
N GLU A 301 26.87 -2.48 -1.31
CA GLU A 301 27.15 -1.03 -1.30
C GLU A 301 26.24 -0.29 -2.28
N THR A 302 26.05 -0.85 -3.47
CA THR A 302 25.16 -0.30 -4.50
C THR A 302 23.71 -0.31 -4.04
N PHE A 303 23.27 -1.36 -3.34
CA PHE A 303 21.96 -1.40 -2.70
C PHE A 303 21.78 -0.25 -1.72
N ILE A 304 22.70 -0.10 -0.76
CA ILE A 304 22.64 0.97 0.26
C ILE A 304 22.65 2.37 -0.35
N ARG A 305 23.41 2.58 -1.43
CA ARG A 305 23.43 3.87 -2.15
C ARG A 305 22.16 4.15 -2.95
N GLY A 306 21.37 3.12 -3.27
CA GLY A 306 20.14 3.23 -4.05
C GLY A 306 18.88 3.36 -3.20
N LEU A 307 18.99 3.33 -1.87
CA LEU A 307 17.86 3.57 -0.98
C LEU A 307 17.37 5.01 -1.10
N LEU A 308 16.05 5.18 -1.19
CA LEU A 308 15.32 6.44 -1.29
C LEU A 308 14.34 6.59 -0.12
N SER A 309 13.95 7.84 0.15
CA SER A 309 12.91 8.14 1.15
C SER A 309 11.57 7.53 0.72
N GLU A 310 10.81 7.03 1.68
CA GLU A 310 9.43 6.59 1.45
C GLU A 310 8.55 7.75 0.91
N GLU A 311 8.88 8.99 1.25
CA GLU A 311 8.16 10.18 0.74
C GLU A 311 8.20 10.31 -0.80
N GLU A 312 9.20 9.74 -1.48
CA GLU A 312 9.25 9.72 -2.94
C GLU A 312 8.16 8.81 -3.55
N TYR A 313 7.59 7.93 -2.73
CA TYR A 313 6.58 6.94 -3.11
C TYR A 313 5.23 7.16 -2.41
N ASP A 314 5.09 8.24 -1.62
CA ASP A 314 3.82 8.59 -0.97
C ASP A 314 2.80 9.09 -2.01
N THR A 315 1.90 8.21 -2.43
CA THR A 315 0.81 8.53 -3.35
C THR A 315 -0.39 9.15 -2.66
N SER A 316 -0.39 9.35 -1.34
CA SER A 316 -1.59 9.77 -0.58
C SER A 316 -2.21 11.08 -1.10
N MET A 317 -1.38 12.01 -1.58
CA MET A 317 -1.83 13.25 -2.19
C MET A 317 -2.48 13.03 -3.56
N GLU A 318 -1.92 12.13 -4.37
CA GLU A 318 -2.48 11.75 -5.67
C GLU A 318 -3.77 10.94 -5.50
N ASP A 319 -3.82 10.00 -4.55
CA ASP A 319 -4.99 9.21 -4.20
C ASP A 319 -6.13 10.08 -3.70
N LYS A 320 -5.82 11.03 -2.81
CA LYS A 320 -6.78 12.05 -2.37
C LYS A 320 -7.29 12.87 -3.54
N ALA A 321 -6.41 13.33 -4.43
CA ALA A 321 -6.81 14.10 -5.61
C ALA A 321 -7.70 13.27 -6.56
N ASN A 322 -7.38 11.99 -6.74
CA ASN A 322 -8.16 11.06 -7.54
C ASN A 322 -9.54 10.81 -6.93
N ASP A 323 -9.64 10.63 -5.62
CA ASP A 323 -10.92 10.48 -4.92
C ASP A 323 -11.72 11.78 -4.90
N LEU A 324 -11.09 12.95 -4.79
CA LEU A 324 -11.74 14.25 -4.95
C LEU A 324 -12.34 14.40 -6.36
N ARG A 325 -11.58 14.03 -7.39
CA ARG A 325 -12.09 14.01 -8.78
C ARG A 325 -13.21 12.98 -8.94
N LYS A 326 -13.09 11.82 -8.32
CA LYS A 326 -14.10 10.77 -8.31
C LYS A 326 -15.43 11.27 -7.75
N VAL A 327 -15.42 11.95 -6.60
CA VAL A 327 -16.64 12.50 -6.00
C VAL A 327 -17.16 13.75 -6.72
N ALA A 328 -16.29 14.54 -7.34
CA ALA A 328 -16.69 15.71 -8.12
C ALA A 328 -17.34 15.34 -9.46
N GLU A 329 -16.74 14.39 -10.20
CA GLU A 329 -17.06 14.16 -11.62
C GLU A 329 -17.63 12.77 -11.90
N GLY A 330 -17.37 11.78 -11.03
CA GLY A 330 -17.74 10.40 -11.25
C GLY A 330 -19.26 10.25 -11.42
N LYS A 331 -19.68 9.45 -12.40
CA LYS A 331 -21.11 9.17 -12.61
C LYS A 331 -21.69 8.39 -11.45
N PHE A 332 -22.88 8.80 -11.02
CA PHE A 332 -23.67 8.05 -10.06
C PHE A 332 -24.05 6.69 -10.65
N SER A 333 -24.27 5.72 -9.76
CA SER A 333 -24.81 4.43 -10.19
C SER A 333 -26.20 4.63 -10.82
N PRO A 334 -26.62 3.78 -11.78
CA PRO A 334 -27.96 3.87 -12.34
C PRO A 334 -29.07 3.86 -11.28
N LEU A 335 -28.83 3.15 -10.18
CA LEU A 335 -29.73 3.12 -9.04
C LEU A 335 -29.75 4.45 -8.30
N LEU A 336 -28.58 5.01 -7.94
CA LEU A 336 -28.53 6.27 -7.21
C LEU A 336 -29.14 7.42 -8.03
N GLU A 337 -28.88 7.49 -9.34
CA GLU A 337 -29.53 8.44 -10.25
C GLU A 337 -31.06 8.28 -10.25
N GLU A 338 -31.56 7.04 -10.30
CA GLU A 338 -33.00 6.75 -10.24
C GLU A 338 -33.59 7.24 -8.91
N LEU A 339 -32.93 6.94 -7.80
CA LEU A 339 -33.38 7.29 -6.47
C LEU A 339 -33.43 8.80 -6.26
N CYS A 340 -32.42 9.54 -6.72
CA CYS A 340 -32.41 10.99 -6.70
C CYS A 340 -33.58 11.57 -7.51
N ARG A 341 -33.87 11.03 -8.70
CA ARG A 341 -34.99 11.48 -9.55
C ARG A 341 -36.36 11.25 -8.91
N LYS A 342 -36.50 10.21 -8.08
CA LYS A 342 -37.76 9.88 -7.39
C LYS A 342 -37.94 10.62 -6.07
N ALA A 343 -36.95 11.37 -5.59
CA ALA A 343 -37.03 12.12 -4.36
C ALA A 343 -37.90 13.38 -4.52
N GLU A 344 -39.22 13.26 -4.48
CA GLU A 344 -40.17 14.38 -4.74
C GLU A 344 -39.98 15.64 -3.86
N ALA A 345 -39.24 15.54 -2.75
CA ALA A 345 -39.01 16.64 -1.81
C ALA A 345 -37.87 17.58 -2.21
N VAL A 346 -36.93 17.13 -3.06
CA VAL A 346 -35.72 17.88 -3.43
C VAL A 346 -35.51 17.72 -4.93
N ASP A 347 -35.09 18.78 -5.61
CA ASP A 347 -34.71 18.69 -7.02
C ASP A 347 -33.54 17.70 -7.20
N ALA A 348 -33.57 16.88 -8.25
CA ALA A 348 -32.60 15.81 -8.44
C ALA A 348 -31.17 16.33 -8.66
N GLU A 349 -31.01 17.46 -9.37
CA GLU A 349 -29.70 18.09 -9.58
C GLU A 349 -29.19 18.71 -8.27
N GLN A 350 -30.09 19.33 -7.50
CA GLN A 350 -29.77 19.85 -6.17
C GLN A 350 -29.32 18.73 -5.23
N LEU A 351 -30.03 17.60 -5.24
CA LEU A 351 -29.74 16.46 -4.37
C LEU A 351 -28.41 15.79 -4.75
N GLU A 352 -28.12 15.64 -6.04
CA GLU A 352 -26.82 15.19 -6.51
C GLU A 352 -25.71 16.12 -6.04
N SER A 353 -25.87 17.44 -6.22
CA SER A 353 -24.92 18.45 -5.74
C SER A 353 -24.66 18.33 -4.23
N GLN A 354 -25.72 18.11 -3.43
CA GLN A 354 -25.58 17.94 -1.99
C GLN A 354 -24.86 16.66 -1.58
N ILE A 355 -25.17 15.53 -2.24
CA ILE A 355 -24.47 14.25 -1.99
C ILE A 355 -22.99 14.39 -2.33
N ARG A 356 -22.67 15.02 -3.47
CA ARG A 356 -21.29 15.30 -3.88
C ARG A 356 -20.57 16.17 -2.85
N ALA A 357 -21.17 17.27 -2.40
CA ALA A 357 -20.58 18.17 -1.41
C ALA A 357 -20.22 17.45 -0.10
N VAL A 358 -21.12 16.61 0.43
CA VAL A 358 -20.82 15.82 1.63
C VAL A 358 -19.72 14.79 1.37
N CYS A 359 -19.74 14.11 0.22
CA CYS A 359 -18.69 13.15 -0.14
C CYS A 359 -17.32 13.82 -0.35
N THR A 360 -17.27 15.02 -0.94
CA THR A 360 -16.06 15.84 -1.05
C THR A 360 -15.48 16.15 0.33
N ARG A 361 -16.33 16.51 1.31
CA ARG A 361 -15.89 16.74 2.68
C ARG A 361 -15.36 15.47 3.36
N ILE A 362 -16.01 14.33 3.13
CA ILE A 362 -15.50 13.02 3.60
C ILE A 362 -14.09 12.77 3.08
N VAL A 363 -13.84 12.99 1.78
CA VAL A 363 -12.49 12.85 1.20
C VAL A 363 -11.53 13.90 1.76
N GLY A 364 -11.98 15.14 1.93
CA GLY A 364 -11.19 16.23 2.51
C GLY A 364 -10.67 15.91 3.92
N GLU A 365 -11.57 15.41 4.78
CA GLU A 365 -11.29 15.07 6.18
C GLU A 365 -10.49 13.78 6.35
N LYS A 366 -10.71 12.78 5.49
CA LYS A 366 -10.10 11.43 5.63
C LYS A 366 -8.92 11.17 4.69
N GLY A 367 -8.77 11.96 3.63
CA GLY A 367 -7.83 11.71 2.54
C GLY A 367 -8.32 10.70 1.49
N HIS A 368 -9.45 10.02 1.69
CA HIS A 368 -9.95 8.98 0.77
C HIS A 368 -11.48 8.83 0.84
N PHE A 369 -12.08 8.24 -0.21
CA PHE A 369 -13.52 8.10 -0.35
C PHE A 369 -14.05 6.78 0.23
N SER A 370 -14.33 6.79 1.54
CA SER A 370 -14.90 5.65 2.26
C SER A 370 -15.89 6.10 3.34
N PHE A 371 -16.89 5.26 3.62
CA PHE A 371 -17.83 5.47 4.71
C PHE A 371 -17.44 4.62 5.93
N HIS A 372 -17.37 5.28 7.09
CA HIS A 372 -17.03 4.68 8.38
C HIS A 372 -18.00 5.12 9.49
N ALA A 373 -17.59 4.96 10.74
CA ALA A 373 -18.36 5.29 11.94
C ALA A 373 -18.37 6.79 12.32
N ASP A 374 -17.99 7.67 11.39
CA ASP A 374 -17.97 9.12 11.56
C ASP A 374 -19.27 9.80 11.12
N ASP A 375 -19.43 11.04 11.54
CA ASP A 375 -20.69 11.78 11.44
C ASP A 375 -21.17 11.99 9.99
N LEU A 376 -20.28 12.32 9.05
CA LEU A 376 -20.63 12.54 7.65
C LEU A 376 -20.94 11.23 6.93
N SER A 377 -20.19 10.16 7.22
CA SER A 377 -20.48 8.82 6.71
C SER A 377 -21.83 8.30 7.20
N LEU A 378 -22.16 8.52 8.48
CA LEU A 378 -23.46 8.20 9.05
C LEU A 378 -24.60 8.92 8.33
N LEU A 379 -24.41 10.20 7.99
CA LEU A 379 -25.37 10.94 7.15
C LEU A 379 -25.55 10.29 5.78
N MET A 380 -24.48 9.81 5.13
CA MET A 380 -24.57 9.15 3.83
C MET A 380 -25.25 7.78 3.87
N TYR A 381 -25.13 7.01 4.95
CA TYR A 381 -25.97 5.83 5.13
C TYR A 381 -27.45 6.22 5.29
N ASP A 382 -27.73 7.25 6.07
CA ASP A 382 -29.09 7.75 6.30
C ASP A 382 -29.74 8.26 5.00
N VAL A 383 -29.00 9.02 4.19
CA VAL A 383 -29.45 9.54 2.89
C VAL A 383 -29.74 8.39 1.93
N GLN A 384 -28.84 7.40 1.80
CA GLN A 384 -29.07 6.24 0.94
C GLN A 384 -30.35 5.48 1.32
N PHE A 385 -30.59 5.27 2.61
CA PHE A 385 -31.80 4.60 3.09
C PHE A 385 -33.06 5.45 2.90
N TRP A 386 -32.99 6.75 3.15
CA TRP A 386 -34.08 7.67 2.87
C TRP A 386 -34.47 7.63 1.39
N LEU A 387 -33.50 7.80 0.48
CA LEU A 387 -33.72 7.80 -0.95
C LEU A 387 -34.35 6.49 -1.43
N TYR A 388 -33.83 5.36 -0.94
CA TYR A 388 -34.37 4.06 -1.28
C TYR A 388 -35.81 3.85 -0.78
N THR A 389 -36.08 4.13 0.49
CA THR A 389 -37.42 3.95 1.08
C THR A 389 -38.45 4.96 0.56
N ASN A 390 -38.00 6.10 0.03
CA ASN A 390 -38.84 7.05 -0.69
C ASN A 390 -39.26 6.50 -2.07
N ALA A 391 -38.32 5.93 -2.82
CA ALA A 391 -38.60 5.37 -4.15
C ALA A 391 -39.33 4.02 -4.11
N TYR A 392 -39.04 3.20 -3.10
CA TYR A 392 -39.56 1.86 -2.90
C TYR A 392 -40.11 1.75 -1.48
N PRO A 393 -41.36 2.19 -1.24
CA PRO A 393 -41.91 2.21 0.11
C PRO A 393 -42.03 0.81 0.69
N ARG A 394 -41.60 0.65 1.95
CA ARG A 394 -41.72 -0.59 2.76
C ARG A 394 -40.89 -1.79 2.28
N PRO A 395 -39.57 -1.63 2.04
CA PRO A 395 -38.72 -2.79 1.78
C PRO A 395 -38.58 -3.65 3.04
N THR A 396 -38.35 -4.94 2.86
CA THR A 396 -37.82 -5.80 3.93
C THR A 396 -36.35 -5.46 4.21
N ARG A 397 -35.82 -5.99 5.32
CA ARG A 397 -34.39 -5.81 5.66
C ARG A 397 -33.51 -6.46 4.60
N GLU A 398 -33.89 -7.65 4.18
CA GLU A 398 -33.17 -8.47 3.20
C GLU A 398 -33.11 -7.77 1.84
N GLU A 399 -34.22 -7.21 1.36
CA GLU A 399 -34.27 -6.45 0.12
C GLU A 399 -33.36 -5.20 0.16
N TYR A 400 -33.32 -4.47 1.28
CA TYR A 400 -32.43 -3.31 1.39
C TYR A 400 -30.95 -3.73 1.41
N LEU A 401 -30.60 -4.78 2.15
CA LEU A 401 -29.21 -5.26 2.23
C LEU A 401 -28.71 -5.78 0.88
N GLU A 402 -29.56 -6.39 0.06
CA GLU A 402 -29.21 -6.83 -1.30
C GLU A 402 -28.95 -5.66 -2.25
N ILE A 403 -29.63 -4.54 -2.04
CA ILE A 403 -29.56 -3.37 -2.92
C ILE A 403 -28.51 -2.34 -2.47
N TYR A 404 -28.22 -2.24 -1.18
CA TYR A 404 -27.22 -1.32 -0.63
C TYR A 404 -25.89 -1.28 -1.42
N PRO A 405 -25.24 -2.43 -1.76
CA PRO A 405 -23.98 -2.39 -2.48
C PRO A 405 -24.07 -1.70 -3.84
N LYS A 406 -25.25 -1.70 -4.48
CA LYS A 406 -25.49 -1.17 -5.83
C LYS A 406 -25.69 0.36 -5.83
N MET A 407 -25.81 1.00 -4.67
CA MET A 407 -26.02 2.46 -4.55
C MET A 407 -24.70 3.22 -4.68
N ILE A 408 -23.87 3.21 -3.64
CA ILE A 408 -22.56 3.91 -3.61
C ILE A 408 -21.40 2.91 -3.43
N ALA A 409 -21.56 1.85 -2.62
CA ALA A 409 -20.42 0.99 -2.27
C ALA A 409 -19.71 0.39 -3.50
N PHE A 410 -20.48 -0.09 -4.47
CA PHE A 410 -20.01 -0.52 -5.80
C PHE A 410 -20.72 0.24 -6.91
N GLY A 411 -20.99 1.54 -6.70
CA GLY A 411 -21.80 2.38 -7.57
C GLY A 411 -21.20 2.72 -8.94
N GLY A 412 -20.05 2.16 -9.32
CA GLY A 412 -19.32 2.53 -10.52
C GLY A 412 -18.34 3.68 -10.27
N GLU A 413 -18.31 4.67 -11.17
CA GLU A 413 -17.35 5.79 -11.12
C GLU A 413 -17.47 6.58 -9.81
N PHE A 414 -18.68 6.86 -9.31
CA PHE A 414 -18.93 7.45 -7.99
C PHE A 414 -19.12 6.35 -6.92
N GLY A 415 -18.06 5.61 -6.58
CA GLY A 415 -18.16 4.53 -5.59
C GLY A 415 -16.95 4.37 -4.69
N GLN A 416 -17.16 3.71 -3.54
CA GLN A 416 -16.13 3.44 -2.51
C GLN A 416 -15.25 2.23 -2.83
N SER A 417 -15.60 1.45 -3.85
CA SER A 417 -14.95 0.19 -4.23
C SER A 417 -14.98 -0.91 -3.15
N GLY A 418 -15.76 -0.73 -2.08
CA GLY A 418 -15.89 -1.71 -1.00
C GLY A 418 -16.78 -1.24 0.15
N TYR A 419 -17.18 -2.17 1.01
CA TYR A 419 -17.83 -1.90 2.29
C TYR A 419 -17.80 -3.13 3.21
N ALA A 420 -17.98 -2.95 4.51
CA ALA A 420 -18.14 -4.05 5.46
C ALA A 420 -19.64 -4.47 5.57
N PRO A 421 -20.03 -5.71 5.20
CA PRO A 421 -21.43 -6.12 5.24
C PRO A 421 -22.07 -6.08 6.63
N ALA A 422 -21.31 -6.49 7.66
CA ALA A 422 -21.76 -6.46 9.06
C ALA A 422 -22.05 -5.04 9.56
N TRP A 423 -21.33 -4.04 9.02
CA TRP A 423 -21.50 -2.65 9.42
C TRP A 423 -22.90 -2.11 9.06
N ILE A 424 -23.41 -2.43 7.86
CA ILE A 424 -24.72 -1.97 7.42
C ILE A 424 -25.85 -2.59 8.24
N THR A 425 -25.68 -3.85 8.66
CA THR A 425 -26.63 -4.48 9.59
C THR A 425 -26.65 -3.79 10.94
N ASP A 426 -25.48 -3.46 11.49
CA ASP A 426 -25.35 -2.78 12.78
C ASP A 426 -25.92 -1.35 12.74
N TRP A 427 -25.64 -0.63 11.65
CA TRP A 427 -26.20 0.70 11.42
C TRP A 427 -27.74 0.69 11.33
N LEU A 428 -28.34 -0.26 10.59
CA LEU A 428 -29.80 -0.43 10.54
C LEU A 428 -30.39 -0.69 11.92
N ASP A 429 -29.79 -1.59 12.69
CA ASP A 429 -30.25 -1.94 14.03
C ASP A 429 -30.17 -0.74 14.99
N LYS A 430 -29.09 0.04 14.91
CA LYS A 430 -28.94 1.27 15.67
C LYS A 430 -30.05 2.29 15.33
N ARG A 431 -30.30 2.56 14.05
CA ARG A 431 -31.38 3.49 13.63
C ARG A 431 -32.78 3.00 13.99
N MET A 432 -32.99 1.69 14.06
CA MET A 432 -34.24 1.11 14.59
C MET A 432 -34.37 1.33 16.10
N GLN A 433 -33.29 1.15 16.87
CA GLN A 433 -33.29 1.37 18.32
C GLN A 433 -33.51 2.85 18.68
N GLU A 434 -32.94 3.76 17.89
CA GLU A 434 -33.13 5.21 18.01
C GLU A 434 -34.53 5.67 17.57
N GLY A 435 -35.35 4.77 17.01
CA GLY A 435 -36.70 5.05 16.56
C GLY A 435 -36.80 5.78 15.22
N TRP A 436 -35.68 5.93 14.51
CA TRP A 436 -35.63 6.57 13.18
C TRP A 436 -36.25 5.69 12.11
N ILE A 437 -36.01 4.39 12.20
CA ILE A 437 -36.57 3.36 11.30
C ILE A 437 -37.61 2.54 12.06
N LYS A 438 -38.83 2.47 11.52
CA LYS A 438 -39.90 1.62 12.04
C LYS A 438 -39.95 0.31 11.26
N LYS A 439 -40.14 -0.79 12.00
CA LYS A 439 -40.44 -2.10 11.43
C LYS A 439 -41.91 -2.46 11.67
N ASP A 440 -42.69 -2.57 10.60
CA ASP A 440 -44.09 -3.01 10.65
C ASP A 440 -44.31 -4.21 9.73
N GLN A 441 -44.86 -5.30 10.29
CA GLN A 441 -45.12 -6.56 9.58
C GLN A 441 -43.94 -7.07 8.71
N GLY A 442 -42.70 -6.84 9.16
CA GLY A 442 -41.48 -7.26 8.46
C GLY A 442 -40.88 -6.23 7.49
N THR A 443 -41.62 -5.16 7.18
CA THR A 443 -41.18 -4.07 6.31
C THR A 443 -40.63 -2.89 7.10
N LEU A 444 -39.70 -2.16 6.50
CA LEU A 444 -38.99 -1.02 7.08
C LEU A 444 -39.53 0.29 6.49
N SER A 445 -39.63 1.32 7.32
CA SER A 445 -39.98 2.66 6.88
C SER A 445 -39.26 3.70 7.72
N LEU A 446 -38.75 4.74 7.08
CA LEU A 446 -38.23 5.91 7.78
C LEU A 446 -39.37 6.69 8.43
N THR A 447 -39.14 7.22 9.64
CA THR A 447 -40.10 8.15 10.26
C THR A 447 -40.06 9.52 9.60
N GLU A 448 -41.18 10.26 9.64
CA GLU A 448 -41.24 11.62 9.10
C GLU A 448 -40.27 12.58 9.81
N ASP A 449 -40.04 12.40 11.11
CA ASP A 449 -39.10 13.24 11.87
C ASP A 449 -37.65 12.93 11.44
N ALA A 450 -37.28 11.64 11.32
CA ALA A 450 -35.96 11.26 10.81
C ALA A 450 -35.75 11.73 9.36
N ARG A 451 -36.78 11.65 8.51
CA ARG A 451 -36.72 12.15 7.14
C ARG A 451 -36.41 13.64 7.09
N LYS A 452 -37.11 14.45 7.90
CA LYS A 452 -36.88 15.90 7.98
C LYS A 452 -35.47 16.22 8.48
N GLU A 453 -35.02 15.48 9.50
CA GLU A 453 -33.67 15.65 10.05
C GLU A 453 -32.59 15.33 9.01
N ILE A 454 -32.74 14.23 8.27
CA ILE A 454 -31.80 13.83 7.20
C ILE A 454 -31.73 14.89 6.11
N ILE A 455 -32.88 15.39 5.64
CA ILE A 455 -32.91 16.43 4.60
C ILE A 455 -32.29 17.72 5.12
N ALA A 456 -32.67 18.18 6.32
CA ALA A 456 -32.13 19.39 6.92
C ALA A 456 -30.62 19.29 7.15
N ARG A 457 -30.14 18.12 7.58
CA ARG A 457 -28.71 17.88 7.79
C ARG A 457 -27.97 17.77 6.47
N LEU A 458 -28.53 17.13 5.45
CA LEU A 458 -27.94 17.11 4.12
C LEU A 458 -27.83 18.52 3.54
N GLU A 459 -28.88 19.33 3.66
CA GLU A 459 -28.87 20.75 3.28
C GLU A 459 -27.84 21.56 4.08
N LEU A 460 -27.72 21.32 5.39
CA LEU A 460 -26.76 22.00 6.25
C LEU A 460 -25.32 21.62 5.91
N GLU A 461 -25.02 20.33 5.77
CA GLU A 461 -23.65 19.86 5.52
C GLU A 461 -23.20 20.15 4.07
N ALA A 462 -24.15 20.24 3.13
CA ALA A 462 -23.88 20.66 1.76
C ALA A 462 -23.91 22.20 1.57
N GLY A 463 -24.71 22.90 2.36
CA GLY A 463 -24.88 24.36 2.35
C GLY A 463 -23.96 25.09 3.33
N GLY A 464 -23.24 24.35 4.18
CA GLY A 464 -22.10 24.82 4.95
C GLY A 464 -20.97 25.16 4.00
N ASN A 465 -21.08 26.34 3.37
CA ASN A 465 -20.06 27.06 2.61
C ASN A 465 -19.03 26.19 1.85
N ALA A 466 -19.49 25.44 0.85
CA ALA A 466 -18.66 25.07 -0.31
C ALA A 466 -18.50 26.25 -1.31
N ALA A 467 -18.70 27.51 -0.87
CA ALA A 467 -18.54 28.70 -1.70
C ALA A 467 -17.95 29.92 -0.95
N GLU A 468 -17.54 29.78 0.32
CA GLU A 468 -16.71 30.77 1.02
C GLU A 468 -15.55 30.13 1.83
N ASP A 469 -15.43 28.80 1.84
CA ASP A 469 -14.25 28.06 2.36
C ASP A 469 -13.69 27.08 1.30
N GLU A 470 -13.90 27.36 0.01
CA GLU A 470 -13.02 26.80 -1.03
C GLU A 470 -11.72 27.61 -1.05
N ASP A 471 -10.63 26.94 -0.66
CA ASP A 471 -9.24 27.36 -0.83
C ASP A 471 -8.80 28.67 -0.18
N MET A 472 -8.61 28.60 1.13
CA MET A 472 -7.40 29.21 1.69
C MET A 472 -6.73 28.16 2.57
N ASP A 473 -6.07 27.18 1.93
CA ASP A 473 -5.04 26.41 2.63
C ASP A 473 -3.97 27.41 3.08
N VAL A 474 -4.13 27.86 4.32
CA VAL A 474 -3.19 28.72 5.02
C VAL A 474 -2.46 27.91 6.09
N ALA A 475 -2.58 26.58 6.12
CA ALA A 475 -1.79 25.77 7.03
C ALA A 475 -0.29 26.08 6.79
N PRO A 476 0.51 26.23 7.86
CA PRO A 476 0.20 25.93 9.26
C PRO A 476 -0.48 27.07 10.07
N PHE A 477 -0.79 28.20 9.45
CA PHE A 477 -1.62 29.24 10.07
C PHE A 477 -3.07 28.77 10.24
N LYS A 478 -3.76 29.33 11.24
CA LYS A 478 -5.17 29.06 11.51
C LYS A 478 -5.96 30.36 11.51
N LEU A 479 -7.05 30.38 10.76
CA LEU A 479 -8.05 31.45 10.83
C LEU A 479 -8.99 31.18 11.99
N VAL A 480 -9.21 32.20 12.82
CA VAL A 480 -10.10 32.17 13.98
C VAL A 480 -11.12 33.30 13.83
N ASP A 481 -12.38 32.92 13.63
CA ASP A 481 -13.51 33.84 13.55
C ASP A 481 -13.92 34.31 14.97
N GLN A 482 -14.02 35.64 15.17
CA GLN A 482 -14.44 36.28 16.42
C GLN A 482 -15.82 36.97 16.33
N GLY A 483 -16.63 36.61 15.33
CA GLY A 483 -17.95 37.17 15.08
C GLY A 483 -17.90 38.65 14.68
N GLU A 484 -18.71 39.49 15.34
CA GLU A 484 -18.76 40.95 15.08
C GLU A 484 -17.43 41.69 15.38
N ARG A 485 -16.46 41.02 16.04
CA ARG A 485 -15.15 41.60 16.36
C ARG A 485 -14.12 41.46 15.26
N GLY A 486 -14.42 40.69 14.21
CA GLY A 486 -13.51 40.42 13.10
C GLY A 486 -12.96 39.00 13.12
N MET A 487 -11.78 38.82 12.53
CA MET A 487 -11.11 37.54 12.39
C MET A 487 -9.61 37.71 12.66
N SER A 488 -8.97 36.63 13.12
CA SER A 488 -7.53 36.58 13.40
C SER A 488 -6.85 35.40 12.71
N VAL A 489 -5.59 35.59 12.33
CA VAL A 489 -4.67 34.56 11.85
C VAL A 489 -3.70 34.26 12.99
N ILE A 490 -3.60 32.99 13.38
CA ILE A 490 -2.70 32.55 14.45
C ILE A 490 -1.75 31.45 13.99
N LEU A 491 -0.57 31.40 14.61
CA LEU A 491 0.40 30.31 14.43
C LEU A 491 1.06 29.99 15.78
N PRO A 492 0.92 28.75 16.30
CA PRO A 492 1.76 28.27 17.40
C PRO A 492 3.22 28.20 16.95
N VAL A 493 4.11 28.91 17.64
CA VAL A 493 5.50 29.01 17.21
C VAL A 493 6.31 27.77 17.60
N GLY A 494 7.37 27.48 16.84
CA GLY A 494 8.30 26.38 17.11
C GLY A 494 8.13 25.13 16.24
N SER A 495 7.23 25.13 15.25
CA SER A 495 7.04 24.01 14.31
C SER A 495 7.09 24.39 12.83
N TYR A 496 7.19 25.68 12.51
CA TYR A 496 7.19 26.18 11.15
C TYR A 496 8.32 27.18 10.93
N LEU A 497 9.02 27.04 9.78
CA LEU A 497 10.17 27.87 9.38
C LEU A 497 11.23 28.06 10.49
N THR A 498 11.45 27.05 11.32
CA THR A 498 12.41 27.10 12.44
C THR A 498 13.83 27.42 11.97
N GLU A 499 14.24 26.88 10.82
CA GLU A 499 15.54 27.17 10.20
C GLU A 499 15.71 28.62 9.74
N LEU A 500 14.62 29.29 9.33
CA LEU A 500 14.66 30.69 8.92
C LEU A 500 15.09 31.56 10.08
N PHE A 501 14.43 31.41 11.24
CA PHE A 501 14.77 32.16 12.45
C PHE A 501 16.14 31.75 13.02
N ALA A 502 16.49 30.46 12.93
CA ALA A 502 17.83 30.00 13.31
C ALA A 502 18.95 30.69 12.52
N SER A 503 18.71 31.10 11.27
CA SER A 503 19.70 31.78 10.44
C SER A 503 20.11 33.19 10.92
N ARG A 504 19.32 33.79 11.83
CA ARG A 504 19.63 35.07 12.49
C ARG A 504 19.59 34.96 14.02
N ALA A 505 19.83 33.76 14.56
CA ALA A 505 19.82 33.53 16.01
C ALA A 505 20.93 34.30 16.75
N ASP A 506 22.05 34.58 16.08
CA ASP A 506 23.14 35.42 16.61
C ASP A 506 22.74 36.89 16.79
N GLU A 507 21.72 37.34 16.07
CA GLU A 507 21.13 38.67 16.20
C GLU A 507 20.07 38.74 17.32
N GLY A 508 19.62 37.59 17.84
CA GLY A 508 18.66 37.49 18.94
C GLY A 508 17.26 37.00 18.53
N PHE A 509 17.07 36.57 17.28
CA PHE A 509 15.82 35.94 16.84
C PHE A 509 15.71 34.51 17.40
N GLU A 510 14.55 34.18 17.98
CA GLU A 510 14.29 32.87 18.59
C GLU A 510 13.12 32.13 17.89
N GLY A 511 12.48 32.78 16.91
CA GLY A 511 11.28 32.29 16.26
C GLY A 511 10.03 32.45 17.13
N SER A 512 10.05 33.38 18.07
CA SER A 512 8.92 33.71 18.94
C SER A 512 7.77 34.37 18.16
N GLY A 513 6.59 34.50 18.78
CA GLY A 513 5.47 35.21 18.13
C GLY A 513 5.80 36.67 17.79
N TYR A 514 6.71 37.31 18.55
CA TYR A 514 7.21 38.66 18.28
C TYR A 514 8.09 38.69 17.02
N ASP A 515 8.95 37.69 16.85
CA ASP A 515 9.81 37.55 15.67
C ASP A 515 8.98 37.35 14.40
N TRP A 516 7.95 36.52 14.51
CA TRP A 516 6.95 36.33 13.46
C TRP A 516 6.19 37.62 13.13
N ALA A 517 5.83 38.41 14.15
CA ALA A 517 5.16 39.69 13.94
C ALA A 517 6.06 40.71 13.24
N SER A 518 7.36 40.73 13.56
CA SER A 518 8.34 41.57 12.87
C SER A 518 8.47 41.20 11.38
N LEU A 519 8.59 39.90 11.08
CA LEU A 519 8.59 39.40 9.70
C LEU A 519 7.29 39.75 8.96
N ALA A 520 6.14 39.50 9.59
CA ALA A 520 4.83 39.81 9.04
C ALA A 520 4.64 41.32 8.78
N PHE A 521 5.23 42.18 9.62
CA PHE A 521 5.19 43.63 9.45
C PHE A 521 5.96 44.07 8.20
N VAL A 522 7.16 43.52 7.96
CA VAL A 522 7.95 43.79 6.74
C VAL A 522 7.19 43.31 5.51
N TYR A 523 6.64 42.09 5.56
CA TYR A 523 5.81 41.56 4.47
C TYR A 523 4.62 42.48 4.16
N LEU A 524 3.86 42.88 5.19
CA LEU A 524 2.71 43.76 5.03
C LEU A 524 3.09 45.10 4.40
N ALA A 525 4.21 45.69 4.83
CA ALA A 525 4.67 46.98 4.33
C ALA A 525 5.13 46.93 2.86
N GLU A 526 5.79 45.83 2.45
CA GLU A 526 6.40 45.74 1.12
C GLU A 526 5.50 45.06 0.07
N GLN A 527 4.74 44.05 0.48
CA GLN A 527 3.95 43.21 -0.44
C GLN A 527 2.45 43.55 -0.42
N MET A 528 1.95 44.15 0.68
CA MET A 528 0.53 44.47 0.84
C MET A 528 0.30 45.87 1.45
N PRO A 529 0.86 46.94 0.86
CA PRO A 529 0.80 48.29 1.45
C PRO A 529 -0.62 48.84 1.61
N ASP A 530 -1.58 48.39 0.79
CA ASP A 530 -2.98 48.78 0.87
C ASP A 530 -3.69 48.25 2.13
N LEU A 531 -3.15 47.18 2.73
CA LEU A 531 -3.66 46.60 3.98
C LEU A 531 -2.99 47.19 5.22
N GLN A 532 -2.02 48.09 5.04
CA GLN A 532 -1.29 48.72 6.13
C GLN A 532 -2.23 49.61 6.97
N GLY A 533 -2.34 49.31 8.26
CA GLY A 533 -3.26 50.00 9.18
C GLY A 533 -4.65 49.38 9.29
N ILE A 534 -4.98 48.42 8.40
CA ILE A 534 -6.17 47.56 8.46
C ILE A 534 -5.84 46.28 9.26
N ILE A 535 -4.68 45.68 9.00
CA ILE A 535 -4.16 44.54 9.76
C ILE A 535 -3.43 45.04 11.01
N ARG A 536 -3.68 44.38 12.15
CA ARG A 536 -3.04 44.66 13.44
C ARG A 536 -2.40 43.37 13.96
N PHE A 537 -1.35 43.50 14.77
CA PHE A 537 -0.63 42.37 15.36
C PHE A 537 -0.78 42.43 16.89
N ASP A 538 -1.00 41.27 17.50
CA ASP A 538 -1.05 41.10 18.97
C ASP A 538 -0.33 39.79 19.37
N PRO A 539 0.98 39.68 19.09
CA PRO A 539 1.73 38.45 19.32
C PRO A 539 2.00 38.20 20.81
N GLU A 540 2.18 36.93 21.14
CA GLU A 540 2.71 36.46 22.41
C GLU A 540 3.96 35.61 22.18
N GLY A 541 4.81 35.41 23.20
CA GLY A 541 6.04 34.63 23.04
C GLY A 541 5.84 33.24 22.43
N SER A 542 4.69 32.60 22.70
CA SER A 542 4.35 31.27 22.18
C SER A 542 3.45 31.25 20.93
N MET A 543 3.01 32.42 20.44
CA MET A 543 2.00 32.48 19.39
C MET A 543 2.09 33.77 18.59
N PHE A 544 2.19 33.63 17.27
CA PHE A 544 1.94 34.73 16.36
C PHE A 544 0.43 34.97 16.25
N CYS A 545 0.02 36.24 16.21
CA CYS A 545 -1.36 36.64 16.01
C CYS A 545 -1.43 37.95 15.20
N ALA A 546 -2.16 37.90 14.08
CA ALA A 546 -2.61 39.05 13.32
C ALA A 546 -4.14 39.10 13.30
N TYR A 547 -4.76 40.27 13.31
CA TYR A 547 -6.21 40.40 13.34
C TYR A 547 -6.71 41.64 12.60
N SER A 548 -7.97 41.57 12.15
CA SER A 548 -8.69 42.71 11.60
C SER A 548 -10.20 42.56 11.75
N SER A 549 -10.90 43.69 11.86
CA SER A 549 -12.37 43.75 11.72
C SER A 549 -12.83 43.60 10.27
N ASP A 550 -11.92 43.76 9.31
CA ASP A 550 -12.14 43.55 7.89
C ASP A 550 -11.75 42.10 7.52
N ARG A 551 -12.76 41.28 7.25
CA ARG A 551 -12.61 39.83 7.02
C ARG A 551 -11.87 39.53 5.74
N GLU A 552 -12.21 40.23 4.67
CA GLU A 552 -11.56 40.07 3.36
C GLU A 552 -10.08 40.46 3.46
N ALA A 553 -9.76 41.52 4.19
CA ALA A 553 -8.38 41.96 4.38
C ALA A 553 -7.53 40.94 5.15
N ILE A 554 -8.02 40.37 6.25
CA ILE A 554 -7.24 39.41 7.06
C ILE A 554 -7.10 38.05 6.37
N GLN A 555 -8.11 37.64 5.60
CA GLN A 555 -8.05 36.47 4.74
C GLN A 555 -7.03 36.63 3.61
N ALA A 556 -7.07 37.77 2.90
CA ALA A 556 -6.09 38.09 1.85
C ALA A 556 -4.66 38.12 2.40
N PHE A 557 -4.47 38.74 3.58
CA PHE A 557 -3.19 38.74 4.28
C PHE A 557 -2.72 37.31 4.62
N ALA A 558 -3.58 36.45 5.14
CA ALA A 558 -3.24 35.08 5.51
C ALA A 558 -2.69 34.27 4.31
N VAL A 559 -3.38 34.34 3.17
CA VAL A 559 -2.99 33.64 1.94
C VAL A 559 -1.67 34.17 1.41
N GLY A 560 -1.56 35.48 1.25
CA GLY A 560 -0.35 36.06 0.68
C GLY A 560 0.87 35.85 1.58
N PHE A 561 0.68 35.91 2.90
CA PHE A 561 1.77 35.69 3.84
C PHE A 561 2.21 34.23 3.86
N LYS A 562 1.27 33.28 3.76
CA LYS A 562 1.57 31.84 3.60
C LYS A 562 2.35 31.57 2.31
N GLN A 563 1.91 32.13 1.18
CA GLN A 563 2.61 32.02 -0.11
C GLN A 563 4.02 32.64 -0.06
N ALA A 564 4.20 33.74 0.69
CA ALA A 564 5.52 34.31 0.89
C ALA A 564 6.42 33.38 1.72
N CYS A 565 5.88 32.75 2.76
CA CYS A 565 6.60 31.77 3.59
C CYS A 565 7.04 30.53 2.80
N GLU A 566 6.26 30.09 1.81
CA GLU A 566 6.60 28.96 0.93
C GLU A 566 7.64 29.33 -0.16
N ASN A 567 7.92 30.61 -0.35
CA ASN A 567 8.95 31.09 -1.27
C ASN A 567 10.24 31.42 -0.51
N GLU A 568 11.18 30.46 -0.48
CA GLU A 568 12.41 30.56 0.31
C GLU A 568 13.22 31.84 0.00
N ALA A 569 13.36 32.20 -1.28
CA ALA A 569 14.12 33.38 -1.67
C ALA A 569 13.46 34.68 -1.19
N LEU A 570 12.12 34.76 -1.33
CA LEU A 570 11.35 35.93 -0.90
C LEU A 570 11.32 36.05 0.62
N ILE A 571 11.05 34.97 1.35
CA ILE A 571 10.94 35.04 2.80
C ILE A 571 12.28 35.34 3.47
N ARG A 572 13.40 34.81 2.94
CA ARG A 572 14.75 35.16 3.44
C ARG A 572 15.10 36.62 3.16
N ASP A 573 14.73 37.15 2.00
CA ASP A 573 14.93 38.56 1.67
C ASP A 573 14.11 39.47 2.58
N LEU A 574 12.81 39.21 2.75
CA LEU A 574 11.96 39.94 3.68
C LEU A 574 12.49 39.84 5.13
N PHE A 575 12.85 38.63 5.57
CA PHE A 575 13.37 38.41 6.91
C PHE A 575 14.70 39.12 7.15
N SER A 576 15.52 39.38 6.13
CA SER A 576 16.75 40.17 6.28
C SER A 576 16.53 41.62 6.74
N ARG A 577 15.31 42.15 6.59
CA ARG A 577 14.90 43.50 7.00
C ARG A 577 14.02 43.52 8.24
N ALA A 578 13.69 42.37 8.80
CA ALA A 578 13.02 42.28 10.09
C ALA A 578 13.94 42.79 11.20
N GLU A 579 13.40 43.62 12.10
CA GLU A 579 14.10 44.18 13.25
C GLU A 579 13.51 43.59 14.54
N LEU A 580 14.36 43.34 15.54
CA LEU A 580 13.88 42.98 16.88
C LEU A 580 13.28 44.24 17.53
N ASP A 581 12.11 44.09 18.15
CA ASP A 581 11.45 45.15 18.92
C ASP A 581 12.18 45.49 20.24
#